data_AF-A0A842T6F0-F1
#
_entry.id   AF-A0A842T6F0-F1
#
_cell.length_a   1.000
_cell.length_b   1.000
_cell.length_c   1.000
_cell.angle_alpha   90.00
_cell.angle_beta   90.00
_cell.angle_gamma   90.00
#
_symmetry.space_group_name_H-M   'P 1'
#
loop_
_entity.id
_entity.type
_entity.pdbx_description
1 polymer ?
#
loop_
_entity_poly.entity_id
_entity_poly.type
_entity_poly.pdbx_seq_one_letter_code
_entity_poly.pdbx_strand_id
1 'polypeptide(L)'
;MDIKEFRDGVLSLSCVILILSLGILMGSYFARPYLSLDQFEINFIGVLSICNIVFSLFYIWKAQRSKFVIRLEMEYIIRYAQILSVSILIYIPHTFFLGFLLFRFIALIEKVLIFALLLFEILLLYTIIDFVYNIIWVDEDKRKANIEKNRRK
;
A
#
# COMPACT_ATOMS: atom_id res chain seq x y z
N MET A 1 11.77 -8.79 7.80
CA MET A 1 10.43 -9.38 7.98
C MET A 1 10.33 -10.75 7.31
N ASP A 2 9.66 -11.71 7.95
CA ASP A 2 9.41 -13.04 7.36
C ASP A 2 8.37 -12.96 6.24
N ILE A 3 8.44 -13.87 5.27
CA ILE A 3 7.57 -13.84 4.08
C ILE A 3 6.10 -14.05 4.42
N LYS A 4 5.85 -14.95 5.37
CA LYS A 4 4.49 -15.21 5.87
C LYS A 4 3.93 -13.95 6.53
N GLU A 5 4.76 -13.26 7.31
CA GLU A 5 4.43 -12.01 7.99
C GLU A 5 4.18 -10.87 7.00
N PHE A 6 5.03 -10.72 5.97
CA PHE A 6 4.82 -9.78 4.86
C PHE A 6 3.47 -10.02 4.17
N ARG A 7 3.20 -11.28 3.81
CA ARG A 7 1.96 -11.64 3.10
C ARG A 7 0.73 -11.33 3.94
N ASP A 8 0.73 -11.79 5.19
CA ASP A 8 -0.42 -11.66 6.08
C ASP A 8 -0.63 -10.18 6.46
N GLY A 9 0.46 -9.41 6.60
CA GLY A 9 0.45 -7.95 6.77
C GLY A 9 -0.13 -7.22 5.56
N VAL A 10 0.38 -7.46 4.34
CA VAL A 10 -0.15 -6.82 3.12
C VAL A 10 -1.60 -7.20 2.87
N LEU A 11 -1.99 -8.47 3.06
CA LEU A 11 -3.38 -8.91 2.90
C LEU A 11 -4.31 -8.20 3.88
N SER A 12 -3.98 -8.22 5.17
CA SER A 12 -4.82 -7.62 6.20
C SER A 12 -4.97 -6.11 5.99
N LEU A 13 -3.86 -5.40 5.79
CA LEU A 13 -3.86 -3.95 5.54
C LEU A 13 -4.64 -3.59 4.27
N SER A 14 -4.42 -4.30 3.16
CA SER A 14 -5.12 -4.03 1.90
C SER A 14 -6.63 -4.31 2.02
N CYS A 15 -7.04 -5.33 2.76
CA CYS A 15 -8.46 -5.60 3.02
C CYS A 15 -9.11 -4.48 3.85
N VAL A 16 -8.42 -3.98 4.88
CA VAL A 16 -8.94 -2.89 5.71
C VAL A 16 -9.06 -1.60 4.89
N ILE A 17 -8.03 -1.25 4.11
CA ILE A 17 -8.06 -0.09 3.20
C ILE A 17 -9.21 -0.22 2.20
N LEU A 18 -9.43 -1.41 1.64
CA LEU A 18 -10.53 -1.68 0.71
C LEU A 18 -11.90 -1.41 1.36
N ILE A 19 -12.13 -1.94 2.56
CA ILE A 19 -13.40 -1.76 3.29
C ILE A 19 -13.63 -0.30 3.64
N LEU A 20 -12.60 0.38 4.17
CA LEU A 20 -12.69 1.80 4.51
C LEU A 20 -12.93 2.67 3.27
N SER A 21 -12.26 2.37 2.16
CA SER A 21 -12.43 3.12 0.90
C SER A 21 -13.82 2.93 0.29
N LEU A 22 -14.37 1.72 0.35
CA LEU A 22 -15.77 1.47 -0.04
C LEU A 22 -16.74 2.22 0.87
N GLY A 23 -16.47 2.23 2.18
CA GLY A 23 -17.26 2.97 3.16
C GLY A 23 -17.27 4.47 2.90
N ILE A 24 -16.11 5.08 2.62
CA ILE A 24 -15.98 6.50 2.26
C ILE A 24 -16.67 6.79 0.92
N LEU A 25 -16.49 5.93 -0.08
CA LEU A 25 -17.13 6.09 -1.38
C LEU A 25 -18.66 6.07 -1.25
N MET A 26 -19.22 5.08 -0.54
CA MET A 26 -20.65 5.02 -0.27
C MET A 26 -21.11 6.21 0.58
N GLY A 27 -20.38 6.54 1.64
CA GLY A 27 -20.66 7.68 2.52
C GLY A 27 -20.75 8.99 1.74
N SER A 28 -19.78 9.28 0.87
CA SER A 28 -19.76 10.48 0.04
C SER A 28 -20.96 10.60 -0.92
N TYR A 29 -21.51 9.47 -1.36
CA TYR A 29 -22.67 9.45 -2.27
C TYR A 29 -24.02 9.49 -1.53
N PHE A 30 -24.16 8.71 -0.45
CA PHE A 30 -25.41 8.61 0.31
C PHE A 30 -25.61 9.76 1.30
N ALA A 31 -24.54 10.27 1.90
CA ALA A 31 -24.60 11.38 2.84
C ALA A 31 -24.55 12.75 2.14
N ARG A 32 -24.67 12.78 0.80
CA ARG A 32 -24.79 14.00 -0.01
C ARG A 32 -25.78 15.05 0.51
N PRO A 33 -26.96 14.72 1.08
CA PRO A 33 -27.85 15.74 1.64
C PRO A 33 -27.44 16.24 3.03
N TYR A 34 -26.50 15.58 3.71
CA TYR A 34 -26.06 15.90 5.08
C TYR A 34 -24.64 16.47 5.14
N LEU A 35 -23.86 16.25 4.09
CA LEU A 35 -22.51 16.77 3.93
C LEU A 35 -22.60 18.04 3.08
N SER A 36 -22.25 19.18 3.67
CA SER A 36 -22.10 20.46 2.97
C SER A 36 -20.85 20.48 2.08
N LEU A 37 -20.61 19.40 1.35
CA LEU A 37 -19.49 19.24 0.43
C LEU A 37 -19.90 19.74 -0.95
N ASP A 38 -19.00 20.50 -1.58
CA ASP A 38 -19.19 20.86 -2.98
C ASP A 38 -19.07 19.63 -3.88
N GLN A 39 -19.75 19.66 -5.03
CA GLN A 39 -19.71 18.56 -6.00
C GLN A 39 -18.28 18.21 -6.43
N PHE A 40 -17.39 19.21 -6.49
CA PHE A 40 -15.99 19.01 -6.80
C PHE A 40 -15.26 18.19 -5.72
N GLU A 41 -15.54 18.46 -4.45
CA GLU A 41 -14.91 17.76 -3.32
C GLU A 41 -15.40 16.31 -3.25
N ILE A 42 -16.69 16.07 -3.48
CA ILE A 42 -17.27 14.73 -3.57
C ILE A 42 -16.60 13.93 -4.68
N ASN A 43 -16.47 14.52 -5.87
CA ASN A 43 -15.80 13.86 -7.00
C ASN A 43 -14.33 13.57 -6.69
N PHE A 44 -13.63 14.49 -6.01
CA PHE A 44 -12.24 14.33 -5.63
C PHE A 44 -12.05 13.19 -4.61
N ILE A 45 -12.87 13.14 -3.55
CA ILE A 45 -12.89 12.03 -2.57
C ILE A 45 -13.23 10.71 -3.27
N GLY A 46 -14.20 10.72 -4.18
CA GLY A 46 -14.59 9.55 -4.97
C GLY A 46 -13.43 9.00 -5.79
N VAL A 47 -12.70 9.86 -6.51
CA VAL A 47 -11.51 9.46 -7.29
C VAL A 47 -10.44 8.87 -6.40
N LEU A 48 -10.11 9.50 -5.26
CA LEU A 48 -9.11 8.99 -4.33
C LEU A 48 -9.51 7.62 -3.75
N SER A 49 -10.80 7.44 -3.45
CA SER A 49 -11.35 6.17 -2.94
C SER A 49 -11.29 5.06 -4.00
N ILE A 50 -11.59 5.38 -5.27
CA ILE A 50 -11.46 4.43 -6.39
C ILE A 50 -10.00 4.02 -6.58
N CYS A 51 -9.06 4.97 -6.53
CA CYS A 51 -7.64 4.67 -6.58
C CYS A 51 -7.24 3.68 -5.46
N ASN A 52 -7.72 3.91 -4.23
CA ASN A 52 -7.45 2.99 -3.13
C ASN A 52 -8.02 1.60 -3.33
N ILE A 53 -9.24 1.50 -3.87
CA ILE A 53 -9.84 0.20 -4.20
C ILE A 53 -8.95 -0.54 -5.21
N VAL A 54 -8.50 0.15 -6.28
CA VAL A 54 -7.64 -0.45 -7.31
C VAL A 54 -6.30 -0.91 -6.73
N PHE A 55 -5.61 -0.06 -5.96
CA PHE A 55 -4.34 -0.42 -5.33
C PHE A 55 -4.50 -1.55 -4.31
N SER A 56 -5.56 -1.53 -3.50
CA SER A 56 -5.85 -2.59 -2.53
C SER A 56 -6.04 -3.94 -3.22
N LEU A 57 -6.82 -3.98 -4.30
CA LEU A 57 -7.02 -5.21 -5.09
C LEU A 57 -5.69 -5.69 -5.72
N PHE A 58 -4.89 -4.76 -6.24
CA PHE A 58 -3.57 -5.07 -6.77
C PHE A 58 -2.65 -5.69 -5.70
N TYR A 59 -2.60 -5.11 -4.50
CA TYR A 59 -1.75 -5.62 -3.41
C TYR A 59 -2.26 -6.94 -2.84
N ILE A 60 -3.57 -7.15 -2.73
CA ILE A 60 -4.15 -8.46 -2.38
C ILE A 60 -3.71 -9.52 -3.38
N TRP A 61 -3.84 -9.24 -4.68
CA TRP A 61 -3.43 -10.16 -5.73
C TRP A 61 -1.93 -10.46 -5.67
N LYS A 62 -1.10 -9.44 -5.46
CA LYS A 62 0.35 -9.60 -5.30
C LYS A 62 0.70 -10.43 -4.07
N ALA A 63 0.07 -10.18 -2.93
CA ALA A 63 0.30 -10.91 -1.70
C ALA A 63 -0.06 -12.40 -1.86
N GLN A 64 -1.16 -12.73 -2.52
CA GLN A 64 -1.49 -14.13 -2.85
C GLN A 64 -0.44 -14.79 -3.74
N ARG A 65 0.08 -14.05 -4.74
CA ARG A 65 1.09 -14.56 -5.67
C ARG A 65 2.48 -14.75 -5.04
N SER A 66 2.78 -14.08 -3.93
CA SER A 66 4.06 -14.18 -3.22
C SER A 66 4.44 -15.63 -2.87
N LYS A 67 3.46 -16.46 -2.49
CA LYS A 67 3.66 -17.88 -2.13
C LYS A 67 4.29 -18.71 -3.25
N PHE A 68 3.98 -18.37 -4.50
CA PHE A 68 4.48 -19.08 -5.67
C PHE A 68 5.83 -18.53 -6.11
N VAL A 69 5.98 -17.21 -6.15
CA VAL A 69 7.17 -16.53 -6.69
C VAL A 69 8.44 -16.85 -5.90
N ILE A 70 8.32 -17.06 -4.60
CA ILE A 70 9.48 -17.29 -3.72
C ILE A 70 10.01 -18.73 -3.81
N ARG A 71 9.24 -19.67 -4.38
CA ARG A 71 9.76 -21.00 -4.71
C ARG A 71 10.60 -21.00 -5.99
N LEU A 72 10.61 -19.89 -6.74
CA LEU A 72 11.45 -19.72 -7.91
C LEU A 72 12.82 -19.13 -7.52
N GLU A 73 13.72 -19.14 -8.49
CA GLU A 73 15.07 -18.59 -8.37
C GLU A 73 15.08 -17.11 -7.97
N MET A 74 16.18 -16.66 -7.37
CA MET A 74 16.37 -15.29 -6.87
C MET A 74 16.06 -14.20 -7.90
N GLU A 75 16.25 -14.46 -9.19
CA GLU A 75 15.92 -13.50 -10.25
C GLU A 75 14.43 -13.15 -10.28
N TYR A 76 13.54 -14.13 -10.03
CA TYR A 76 12.10 -13.91 -10.00
C TYR A 76 11.66 -13.15 -8.75
N ILE A 77 12.35 -13.37 -7.63
CA ILE A 77 12.10 -12.67 -6.36
C ILE A 77 12.48 -11.18 -6.52
N ILE A 78 13.62 -10.89 -7.14
CA ILE A 78 14.07 -9.51 -7.41
C ILE A 78 13.08 -8.80 -8.35
N ARG A 79 12.65 -9.44 -9.44
CA ARG A 79 11.65 -8.86 -10.36
C ARG A 79 10.33 -8.57 -9.64
N TYR A 80 9.92 -9.45 -8.72
CA TYR A 80 8.72 -9.23 -7.93
C TYR A 80 8.85 -8.02 -7.00
N ALA A 81 9.98 -7.90 -6.31
CA ALA A 81 10.29 -6.74 -5.48
C ALA A 81 10.32 -5.44 -6.31
N GLN A 82 10.92 -5.45 -7.50
CA GLN A 82 10.93 -4.29 -8.41
C GLN A 82 9.52 -3.84 -8.80
N ILE A 83 8.61 -4.76 -9.11
CA ILE A 83 7.22 -4.42 -9.43
C ILE A 83 6.53 -3.77 -8.22
N LEU A 84 6.77 -4.29 -7.01
CA LEU A 84 6.25 -3.69 -5.77
C LEU A 84 6.81 -2.27 -5.56
N SER A 85 8.10 -2.06 -5.79
CA SER A 85 8.73 -0.74 -5.69
C SER A 85 8.11 0.27 -6.65
N VAL A 86 7.89 -0.11 -7.90
CA VAL A 86 7.23 0.76 -8.89
C VAL A 86 5.80 1.10 -8.45
N SER A 87 5.05 0.12 -7.94
CA SER A 87 3.69 0.40 -7.44
C SER A 87 3.68 1.35 -6.24
N ILE A 88 4.63 1.21 -5.29
CA ILE A 88 4.76 2.12 -4.15
C ILE A 88 5.03 3.54 -4.63
N LEU A 89 5.92 3.71 -5.62
CA LEU A 89 6.28 5.03 -6.14
C LEU A 89 5.07 5.79 -6.68
N ILE A 90 4.12 5.08 -7.28
CA ILE A 90 2.86 5.66 -7.77
C ILE A 90 1.87 5.89 -6.62
N TYR A 91 1.91 5.04 -5.59
CA TYR A 91 0.99 5.12 -4.46
C TYR A 91 1.33 6.24 -3.46
N ILE A 92 2.61 6.58 -3.28
CA ILE A 92 3.05 7.67 -2.37
C ILE A 92 2.39 9.03 -2.68
N PRO A 93 2.38 9.52 -3.94
CA PRO A 93 1.66 10.75 -4.28
C PRO A 93 0.17 10.69 -3.94
N HIS A 94 -0.47 9.54 -4.15
CA HIS A 94 -1.87 9.33 -3.81
C HIS A 94 -2.10 9.49 -2.30
N THR A 95 -1.28 8.84 -1.46
CA THR A 95 -1.36 8.98 0.00
C THR A 95 -1.15 10.44 0.45
N PHE A 96 -0.30 11.19 -0.24
CA PHE A 96 -0.12 12.63 0.03
C PHE A 96 -1.39 13.45 -0.26
N PHE A 97 -2.07 13.20 -1.38
CA PHE A 97 -3.34 13.85 -1.70
C PHE A 97 -4.45 13.47 -0.72
N LEU A 98 -4.45 12.24 -0.21
CA LEU A 98 -5.36 11.84 0.86
C LEU A 98 -5.08 12.62 2.15
N GLY A 99 -3.81 12.83 2.50
CA GLY A 99 -3.42 13.65 3.66
C GLY A 99 -3.90 15.09 3.56
N PHE A 100 -3.90 15.67 2.36
CA PHE A 100 -4.41 17.01 2.12
C PHE A 100 -5.89 17.18 2.49
N LEU A 101 -6.71 16.12 2.37
CA LEU A 101 -8.12 16.17 2.73
C LEU A 101 -8.37 16.41 4.23
N LEU A 102 -7.43 16.03 5.11
CA LEU A 102 -7.58 16.25 6.55
C LEU A 102 -7.67 17.74 6.93
N PHE A 103 -7.07 18.60 6.11
CA PHE A 103 -7.05 20.05 6.31
C PHE A 103 -8.25 20.77 5.67
N ARG A 104 -9.09 20.06 4.92
CA ARG A 104 -10.31 20.63 4.30
C ARG A 104 -11.46 20.72 5.30
N PHE A 105 -12.44 21.54 4.99
CA PHE A 105 -13.60 21.77 5.85
C PHE A 105 -14.67 20.68 5.61
N ILE A 106 -14.36 19.47 6.07
CA ILE A 106 -15.19 18.26 5.91
C ILE A 106 -15.80 17.87 7.25
N ALA A 107 -16.91 17.12 7.25
CA ALA A 107 -17.53 16.57 8.45
C ALA A 107 -16.53 15.77 9.30
N LEU A 108 -16.64 15.88 10.63
CA LEU A 108 -15.70 15.25 11.56
C LEU A 108 -15.61 13.73 11.36
N ILE A 109 -16.75 13.07 11.12
CA ILE A 109 -16.78 11.60 10.95
C ILE A 109 -15.98 11.16 9.71
N GLU A 110 -16.05 11.93 8.62
CA GLU A 110 -15.27 11.66 7.43
C GLU A 110 -13.79 11.95 7.65
N LYS A 111 -13.44 13.01 8.40
CA LYS A 111 -12.04 13.25 8.80
C LYS A 111 -11.46 12.08 9.59
N VAL A 112 -12.23 11.51 10.51
CA VAL A 112 -11.81 10.33 11.29
C VAL A 112 -11.60 9.12 10.37
N LEU A 113 -12.51 8.88 9.42
CA LEU A 113 -12.37 7.79 8.44
C LEU A 113 -11.17 7.99 7.50
N ILE A 114 -10.97 9.20 6.98
CA ILE A 114 -9.82 9.56 6.15
C ILE A 114 -8.52 9.42 6.94
N PHE A 115 -8.50 9.83 8.21
CA PHE A 115 -7.35 9.67 9.09
C PHE A 115 -7.03 8.19 9.32
N ALA A 116 -8.04 7.37 9.61
CA ALA A 116 -7.86 5.93 9.76
C ALA A 116 -7.34 5.30 8.46
N LEU A 117 -7.90 5.67 7.31
CA LEU A 117 -7.45 5.21 6.00
C LEU A 117 -5.98 5.57 5.77
N LEU A 118 -5.60 6.81 6.02
CA LEU A 118 -4.23 7.29 5.89
C LEU A 118 -3.26 6.55 6.81
N LEU A 119 -3.67 6.26 8.05
CA LEU A 119 -2.87 5.45 8.97
C LEU A 119 -2.60 4.06 8.39
N PHE A 120 -3.64 3.38 7.87
CA PHE A 120 -3.47 2.06 7.26
C PHE A 120 -2.66 2.10 5.97
N GLU A 121 -2.77 3.17 5.16
CA GLU A 121 -1.92 3.36 3.98
C GLU A 121 -0.45 3.51 4.34
N ILE A 122 -0.14 4.32 5.35
CA ILE A 122 1.25 4.51 5.83
C ILE A 122 1.81 3.18 6.34
N LEU A 123 1.00 2.41 7.08
CA LEU A 123 1.40 1.07 7.54
C LEU A 123 1.65 0.12 6.36
N LEU A 124 0.78 0.14 5.34
CA LEU A 124 0.96 -0.67 4.13
C LEU A 124 2.24 -0.29 3.39
N LEU A 125 2.48 1.00 3.17
CA LEU A 125 3.69 1.52 2.55
C LEU A 125 4.93 1.06 3.32
N TYR A 126 4.92 1.20 4.65
CA TYR A 126 6.00 0.74 5.50
C TYR A 126 6.26 -0.76 5.35
N THR A 127 5.23 -1.61 5.41
CA THR A 127 5.36 -3.07 5.24
C THR A 127 5.99 -3.43 3.89
N ILE A 128 5.57 -2.77 2.80
CA ILE A 128 6.12 -3.07 1.48
C ILE A 128 7.55 -2.55 1.34
N ILE A 129 7.85 -1.35 1.84
CA ILE A 129 9.21 -0.78 1.81
C ILE A 129 10.18 -1.66 2.62
N ASP A 130 9.80 -2.10 3.83
CA ASP A 130 10.65 -2.98 4.65
C ASP A 130 10.95 -4.29 3.92
N PHE A 131 9.96 -4.89 3.26
CA PHE A 131 10.15 -6.10 2.47
C PHE A 131 11.09 -5.90 1.29
N VAL A 132 10.87 -4.84 0.51
CA VAL A 132 11.70 -4.48 -0.65
C VAL A 132 13.13 -4.20 -0.22
N TYR A 133 13.33 -3.46 0.88
CA TYR A 133 14.63 -3.15 1.43
C TYR A 133 15.38 -4.43 1.85
N ASN A 134 14.69 -5.32 2.58
CA ASN A 134 15.27 -6.60 3.00
C ASN A 134 15.69 -7.48 1.82
N ILE A 135 14.92 -7.51 0.73
CA ILE A 135 15.28 -8.33 -0.46
C ILE A 135 16.43 -7.71 -1.25
N ILE A 136 16.42 -6.40 -1.46
CA ILE A 136 17.40 -5.76 -2.36
C ILE A 136 18.75 -5.60 -1.66
N TRP A 137 18.77 -5.17 -0.39
CA TRP A 137 20.02 -4.82 0.29
C TRP A 137 20.63 -5.96 1.11
N VAL A 138 19.82 -6.71 1.86
CA VAL A 138 20.36 -7.72 2.79
C VAL A 138 20.88 -8.96 2.05
N ASP A 139 20.26 -9.34 0.92
CA ASP A 139 20.77 -10.44 0.09
C ASP A 139 21.98 -10.02 -0.77
N GLU A 140 22.10 -8.75 -1.16
CA GLU A 140 23.31 -8.24 -1.81
C GLU A 140 24.54 -8.31 -0.89
N ASP A 141 24.39 -7.94 0.38
CA ASP A 141 25.49 -7.98 1.35
C ASP A 141 25.93 -9.41 1.65
N LYS A 142 24.99 -10.37 1.75
CA LYS A 142 25.32 -11.80 1.85
C LYS A 142 26.05 -12.31 0.60
N ARG A 143 25.69 -11.82 -0.59
CA ARG A 143 26.37 -12.17 -1.85
C ARG A 143 27.81 -11.63 -1.88
N LYS A 144 28.01 -10.37 -1.50
CA LYS A 144 29.34 -9.73 -1.40
C LYS A 144 30.22 -10.45 -0.37
N ALA A 145 29.66 -10.75 0.81
CA ALA A 145 30.36 -11.48 1.86
C ALA A 145 30.80 -12.90 1.41
N ASN A 146 29.96 -13.62 0.68
CA ASN A 146 30.31 -14.95 0.14
C ASN A 146 31.37 -14.90 -0.97
N ILE A 147 31.33 -13.88 -1.84
CA ILE A 147 32.37 -13.68 -2.87
C ILE A 147 33.72 -13.37 -2.19
N GLU A 148 33.71 -12.54 -1.15
CA GLU A 148 34.93 -12.18 -0.43
C GLU A 148 35.51 -13.35 0.37
N LYS A 149 34.65 -14.19 0.94
CA LYS A 149 35.04 -15.44 1.62
C LYS A 149 35.66 -16.46 0.65
N ASN A 150 35.16 -16.52 -0.59
CA ASN A 150 35.73 -17.38 -1.65
C ASN A 150 37.03 -16.83 -2.26
N ARG A 151 37.28 -15.52 -2.19
CA ARG A 151 38.56 -14.92 -2.61
C ARG A 151 39.68 -15.07 -1.58
N ARG A 152 39.34 -15.35 -0.32
CA ARG A 152 40.28 -15.58 0.79
C ARG A 152 40.60 -17.07 1.05
N LYS A 153 40.00 -17.98 0.27
CA LYS A 153 40.38 -19.39 0.18
C LYS A 153 41.25 -19.61 -1.06
#